data_AF-I1BRL9-F1
#
_entry.id   AF-I1BRL9-F1
#
_cell.length_a   1.000
_cell.length_b   1.000
_cell.length_c   1.000
_cell.angle_alpha   90.00
_cell.angle_beta   90.00
_cell.angle_gamma   90.00
#
_symmetry.space_group_name_H-M   'P 1'
#
loop_
_entity.id
_entity.type
_entity.pdbx_description
1 polymer ?
#
loop_
_entity_poly.entity_id
_entity_poly.type
_entity_poly.pdbx_seq_one_letter_code
_entity_poly.pdbx_strand_id
1 'polypeptide(L)'
;MKQVSQDTVVRAISLLKQGKSVREVEGVTVLSKSTVGRLRKTHCLGLHKPKCGRRKILSAADERYCVRQVTKNRMSSATKVAKELEKDTGRKVSAETVCRTLRKAGLGAIEKPKKPLLSAKNIRKRLSWCMSHKDWTIDDWKRVVWSDETKVNIFNSDGRTWTWIRSGESLKSYHVKMTILEDELERTIEYGTNKLGLERRQVIFQHDNDPKHTTKLVKEYLKEQSYNILEWPAQSPDLNPIENM
;
A
#
# COMPACT_ATOMS: atom_id res chain seq x y z
N MET A 1 -25.32 52.25 35.65
CA MET A 1 -24.05 51.63 35.18
C MET A 1 -23.64 50.61 36.25
N LYS A 2 -23.55 49.31 35.96
CA LYS A 2 -23.26 48.31 37.01
C LYS A 2 -21.88 48.60 37.62
N GLN A 3 -21.84 48.76 38.95
CA GLN A 3 -20.62 49.02 39.69
C GLN A 3 -19.76 47.75 39.64
N VAL A 4 -18.62 47.84 38.97
CA VAL A 4 -17.69 46.72 38.82
C VAL A 4 -16.81 46.65 40.07
N SER A 5 -16.71 45.47 40.68
CA SER A 5 -15.84 45.26 41.86
C SER A 5 -14.38 45.59 41.54
N GLN A 6 -13.73 46.33 42.45
CA GLN A 6 -12.31 46.70 42.38
C GLN A 6 -11.40 45.47 42.18
N ASP A 7 -11.70 44.37 42.86
CA ASP A 7 -10.94 43.12 42.76
C ASP A 7 -10.96 42.54 41.34
N THR A 8 -12.08 42.69 40.63
CA THR A 8 -12.21 42.21 39.25
C THR A 8 -11.35 43.06 38.31
N VAL A 9 -11.24 44.36 38.57
CA VAL A 9 -10.39 45.28 37.80
C VAL A 9 -8.91 44.97 38.04
N VAL A 10 -8.51 44.79 39.31
CA VAL A 10 -7.12 44.44 39.68
C VAL A 10 -6.73 43.11 39.06
N ARG A 11 -7.61 42.10 39.11
CA ARG A 11 -7.41 40.80 38.46
C ARG A 11 -7.25 40.93 36.94
N ALA A 12 -8.08 41.75 36.28
CA ALA A 12 -7.95 42.00 34.84
C ALA A 12 -6.62 42.67 34.48
N ILE A 13 -6.18 43.67 35.25
CA ILE A 13 -4.89 44.35 35.03
C ILE A 13 -3.72 43.39 35.22
N SER A 14 -3.76 42.53 36.25
CA SER A 14 -2.74 41.50 36.49
C SER A 14 -2.62 40.54 35.30
N LEU A 15 -3.75 40.00 34.82
CA LEU A 15 -3.76 39.11 33.64
C LEU A 15 -3.24 39.79 32.37
N LEU A 16 -3.56 41.07 32.17
CA LEU A 16 -3.04 41.85 31.05
C LEU A 16 -1.52 42.03 31.13
N LYS A 17 -0.97 42.32 32.31
CA LYS A 17 0.49 42.43 32.53
C LYS A 17 1.23 41.10 32.33
N GLN A 18 0.56 39.98 32.60
CA GLN A 18 1.06 38.63 32.28
C GLN A 18 1.01 38.28 30.77
N GLY A 19 0.56 39.21 29.92
CA GLY A 19 0.54 39.04 28.46
C GLY A 19 -0.72 38.36 27.90
N LYS A 20 -1.75 38.13 28.71
CA LYS A 20 -3.04 37.60 28.22
C LYS A 20 -3.73 38.61 27.31
N SER A 21 -4.38 38.11 26.26
CA SER A 21 -5.14 38.94 25.32
C SER A 21 -6.43 39.46 25.95
N VAL A 22 -6.94 40.58 25.42
CA VAL A 22 -8.23 41.17 25.86
C VAL A 22 -9.38 40.15 25.79
N ARG A 23 -9.36 39.24 24.82
CA ARG A 23 -10.36 38.17 24.67
C ARG A 23 -10.24 37.09 25.74
N GLU A 24 -9.01 36.69 26.10
CA GLU A 24 -8.79 35.73 27.18
C GLU A 24 -9.21 36.32 28.53
N VAL A 25 -8.91 37.59 28.77
CA VAL A 25 -9.32 38.28 30.01
C VAL A 25 -10.83 38.48 30.07
N GLU A 26 -11.49 38.80 28.96
CA GLU A 26 -12.96 38.80 28.86
C GLU A 26 -13.57 37.41 29.13
N GLY A 27 -12.93 36.32 28.69
CA GLY A 27 -13.42 34.96 28.95
C GLY A 27 -13.29 34.53 30.42
N VAL A 28 -12.37 35.12 31.17
CA VAL A 28 -12.06 34.76 32.57
C VAL A 28 -12.67 35.75 33.58
N THR A 29 -13.01 36.96 33.14
CA THR A 29 -13.59 38.01 33.99
C THR A 29 -15.00 38.33 33.53
N VAL A 30 -15.85 38.83 34.43
CA VAL A 30 -17.20 39.33 34.08
C VAL A 30 -17.18 40.70 33.37
N LEU A 31 -16.01 41.15 32.90
CA LEU A 31 -15.84 42.46 32.26
C LEU A 31 -16.05 42.36 30.76
N SER A 32 -16.75 43.35 30.19
CA SER A 32 -16.88 43.46 28.74
C SER A 32 -15.52 43.66 28.06
N LYS A 33 -15.37 43.16 26.83
CA LYS A 33 -14.23 43.44 25.95
C LYS A 33 -13.79 44.90 25.94
N SER A 34 -14.76 45.81 25.91
CA SER A 34 -14.54 47.26 25.84
C SER A 34 -13.92 47.79 27.13
N THR A 35 -14.39 47.33 28.29
CA THR A 35 -13.83 47.68 29.61
C THR A 35 -12.39 47.16 29.75
N VAL A 36 -12.15 45.89 29.42
CA VAL A 36 -10.80 45.29 29.45
C VAL A 36 -9.86 46.01 28.47
N GLY A 37 -10.36 46.36 27.28
CA GLY A 37 -9.61 47.14 26.29
C GLY A 37 -9.22 48.54 26.79
N ARG A 38 -10.09 49.19 27.57
CA ARG A 38 -9.80 50.47 28.22
C ARG A 38 -8.74 50.30 29.32
N LEU A 39 -8.90 49.30 30.20
CA LEU A 39 -7.92 48.99 31.25
C LEU A 39 -6.52 48.73 30.69
N ARG A 40 -6.41 48.00 29.56
CA ARG A 40 -5.13 47.79 28.88
C ARG A 40 -4.51 49.08 28.36
N LYS A 41 -5.31 49.99 27.81
CA LYS A 41 -4.82 51.29 27.33
C LYS A 41 -4.34 52.18 28.48
N THR A 42 -5.03 52.16 29.62
CA THR A 42 -4.72 53.03 30.75
C THR A 42 -3.56 52.50 31.61
N HIS A 43 -3.57 51.21 31.97
CA HIS A 43 -2.68 50.65 32.99
C HIS A 43 -1.57 49.75 32.45
N CYS A 44 -1.58 49.44 31.15
CA CYS A 44 -0.62 48.54 30.50
C CYS A 44 0.02 49.18 29.28
N LEU A 45 0.43 50.45 29.42
CA LEU A 45 1.18 51.18 28.40
C LEU A 45 2.53 50.49 28.15
N GLY A 46 2.87 50.26 26.88
CA GLY A 46 4.13 49.62 26.48
C GLY A 46 4.10 48.10 26.27
N LEU A 47 2.98 47.40 26.55
CA LEU A 47 2.88 45.98 26.23
C LEU A 47 2.83 45.74 24.71
N HIS A 48 3.75 44.89 24.21
CA HIS A 48 3.80 44.50 22.81
C HIS A 48 2.52 43.74 22.42
N LYS A 49 1.79 44.24 21.42
CA LYS A 49 0.62 43.53 20.89
C LYS A 49 1.10 42.30 20.13
N PRO A 50 0.58 41.09 20.40
CA PRO A 50 0.89 39.94 19.57
C PRO A 50 0.50 40.25 18.12
N LYS A 51 1.47 40.15 17.22
CA LYS A 51 1.24 40.37 15.78
C LYS A 51 0.32 39.27 15.29
N CYS A 52 -0.77 39.64 14.62
CA CYS A 52 -1.57 38.65 13.90
C CYS A 52 -0.70 38.09 12.77
N GLY A 53 -0.56 36.77 12.72
CA GLY A 53 0.09 36.11 11.60
C GLY A 53 -0.62 36.40 10.27
N ARG A 54 0.07 36.16 9.16
CA ARG A 54 -0.51 36.23 7.81
C ARG A 54 -1.74 35.32 7.74
N ARG A 55 -2.83 35.83 7.15
CA ARG A 55 -4.04 35.02 6.91
C ARG A 55 -3.67 33.79 6.08
N LYS A 56 -4.24 32.64 6.44
CA LYS A 56 -4.07 31.39 5.69
C LYS A 56 -4.71 31.54 4.31
N ILE A 57 -4.03 31.00 3.29
CA ILE A 57 -4.56 30.94 1.93
C ILE A 57 -5.75 29.97 1.82
N LEU A 58 -5.70 28.88 2.60
CA LEU A 58 -6.77 27.89 2.69
C LEU A 58 -7.73 28.24 3.83
N SER A 59 -9.02 28.23 3.50
CA SER A 59 -10.10 28.24 4.49
C SER A 59 -10.27 26.85 5.11
N ALA A 60 -11.01 26.76 6.22
CA ALA A 60 -11.35 25.46 6.79
C ALA A 60 -12.17 24.56 5.83
N ALA A 61 -12.94 25.16 4.91
CA ALA A 61 -13.65 24.43 3.88
C ALA A 61 -12.69 23.84 2.84
N ASP A 62 -11.68 24.62 2.41
CA ASP A 62 -10.64 24.16 1.48
C ASP A 62 -9.80 23.04 2.12
N GLU A 63 -9.44 23.18 3.41
CA GLU A 63 -8.71 22.12 4.13
C GLU A 63 -9.50 20.80 4.12
N ARG A 64 -10.81 20.83 4.39
CA ARG A 64 -11.69 19.65 4.31
C ARG A 64 -11.83 19.11 2.89
N TYR A 65 -11.89 19.98 1.89
CA TYR A 65 -11.94 19.60 0.48
C TYR A 65 -10.70 18.80 0.10
N CYS A 66 -9.50 19.30 0.44
CA CYS A 66 -8.23 18.60 0.17
C CYS A 66 -8.22 17.18 0.75
N VAL A 67 -8.66 17.02 2.00
CA VAL A 67 -8.75 15.70 2.66
C VAL A 67 -9.75 14.79 1.94
N ARG A 68 -10.92 15.32 1.56
CA ARG A 68 -11.95 14.56 0.84
C ARG A 68 -11.49 14.09 -0.54
N GLN A 69 -10.74 14.92 -1.26
CA GLN A 69 -10.23 14.56 -2.59
C GLN A 69 -9.30 13.36 -2.55
N VAL A 70 -8.45 13.26 -1.53
CA VAL A 70 -7.55 12.11 -1.35
C VAL A 70 -8.30 10.87 -0.87
N THR A 71 -9.25 11.04 0.06
CA THR A 71 -9.94 9.91 0.72
C THR A 71 -11.09 9.31 -0.08
N LYS A 72 -11.96 10.13 -0.68
CA LYS A 72 -13.15 9.67 -1.42
C LYS A 72 -12.95 9.65 -2.93
N ASN A 73 -12.41 10.74 -3.48
CA ASN A 73 -12.23 10.88 -4.92
C ASN A 73 -10.91 10.27 -5.41
N ARG A 74 -10.15 9.61 -4.50
CA ARG A 74 -8.93 8.82 -4.75
C ARG A 74 -7.86 9.57 -5.54
N MET A 75 -7.75 10.89 -5.36
CA MET A 75 -6.63 11.64 -5.95
C MET A 75 -5.31 11.22 -5.30
N SER A 76 -4.39 10.75 -6.14
CA SER A 76 -3.16 10.11 -5.67
C SER A 76 -1.99 11.05 -5.37
N SER A 77 -2.15 12.37 -5.53
CA SER A 77 -1.05 13.33 -5.38
C SER A 77 -1.55 14.70 -4.95
N ALA A 78 -0.81 15.31 -4.02
CA ALA A 78 -1.05 16.68 -3.57
C ALA A 78 -0.99 17.71 -4.70
N THR A 79 -0.19 17.47 -5.75
CA THR A 79 -0.11 18.34 -6.93
C THR A 79 -1.42 18.34 -7.72
N LYS A 80 -2.07 17.18 -7.85
CA LYS A 80 -3.37 17.08 -8.52
C LYS A 80 -4.45 17.78 -7.72
N VAL A 81 -4.45 17.58 -6.40
CA VAL A 81 -5.37 18.26 -5.47
C VAL A 81 -5.20 19.78 -5.54
N ALA A 82 -3.96 20.27 -5.59
CA ALA A 82 -3.69 21.70 -5.71
C ALA A 82 -4.21 22.29 -7.02
N LYS A 83 -4.02 21.61 -8.15
CA LYS A 83 -4.55 22.04 -9.46
C LYS A 83 -6.08 22.06 -9.50
N GLU A 84 -6.73 21.03 -8.95
CA GLU A 84 -8.20 21.00 -8.90
C GLU A 84 -8.76 22.09 -7.99
N LEU A 85 -8.11 22.33 -6.85
CA LEU A 85 -8.48 23.41 -5.95
C LEU A 85 -8.28 24.78 -6.60
N GLU A 86 -7.22 24.96 -7.37
CA GLU A 86 -6.97 26.19 -8.15
C GLU A 86 -8.04 26.41 -9.21
N LYS A 87 -8.48 25.34 -9.89
CA LYS A 87 -9.58 25.39 -10.86
C LYS A 87 -10.91 25.79 -10.21
N ASP A 88 -11.24 25.22 -9.05
CA ASP A 88 -12.51 25.47 -8.37
C ASP A 88 -12.57 26.85 -7.71
N THR A 89 -11.42 27.38 -7.26
CA THR A 89 -11.40 28.56 -6.39
C THR A 89 -10.66 29.76 -6.98
N GLY A 90 -10.02 29.60 -8.14
CA GLY A 90 -9.18 30.61 -8.79
C GLY A 90 -7.91 30.99 -8.03
N ARG A 91 -7.64 30.35 -6.89
CA ARG A 91 -6.50 30.66 -6.02
C ARG A 91 -5.37 29.68 -6.28
N LYS A 92 -4.19 30.20 -6.65
CA LYS A 92 -2.99 29.38 -6.81
C LYS A 92 -2.48 28.89 -5.46
N VAL A 93 -2.52 27.58 -5.26
CA VAL A 93 -2.06 26.90 -4.04
C VAL A 93 -0.89 25.98 -4.38
N SER A 94 0.18 26.02 -3.58
CA SER A 94 1.30 25.09 -3.77
C SER A 94 0.96 23.68 -3.30
N ALA A 95 1.53 22.66 -3.97
CA ALA A 95 1.40 21.27 -3.55
C ALA A 95 1.85 21.06 -2.08
N GLU A 96 2.89 21.77 -1.62
CA GLU A 96 3.35 21.71 -0.24
C GLU A 96 2.31 22.23 0.77
N THR A 97 1.51 23.23 0.41
CA THR A 97 0.41 23.71 1.26
C THR A 97 -0.66 22.62 1.44
N VAL A 98 -0.95 21.88 0.36
CA VAL A 98 -1.83 20.70 0.43
C VAL A 98 -1.19 19.61 1.29
N CYS A 99 0.09 19.28 1.11
CA CYS A 99 0.81 18.30 1.93
C CYS A 99 0.74 18.63 3.43
N ARG A 100 1.01 19.88 3.82
CA ARG A 100 0.90 20.32 5.23
C ARG A 100 -0.50 20.17 5.78
N THR A 101 -1.51 20.44 4.96
CA THR A 101 -2.92 20.28 5.33
C THR A 101 -3.28 18.81 5.54
N LEU A 102 -2.81 17.92 4.66
CA LEU A 102 -3.01 16.47 4.80
C LEU A 102 -2.30 15.92 6.05
N ARG A 103 -1.04 16.32 6.30
CA ARG A 103 -0.30 15.94 7.52
C ARG A 103 -1.00 16.44 8.79
N LYS A 104 -1.49 17.68 8.79
CA LYS A 104 -2.29 18.24 9.90
C LYS A 104 -3.57 17.43 10.16
N ALA A 105 -4.15 16.83 9.12
CA ALA A 105 -5.30 15.93 9.22
C ALA A 105 -4.93 14.48 9.59
N GLY A 106 -3.65 14.20 9.88
CA GLY A 106 -3.16 12.87 10.25
C GLY A 106 -2.83 11.94 9.07
N LEU A 107 -2.81 12.46 7.84
CA LEU A 107 -2.47 11.66 6.65
C LEU A 107 -0.97 11.68 6.37
N GLY A 108 -0.38 10.49 6.25
CA GLY A 108 1.00 10.26 5.82
C GLY A 108 1.09 9.83 4.35
N ALA A 109 2.16 10.22 3.68
CA ALA A 109 2.48 9.66 2.37
C ALA A 109 3.18 8.31 2.56
N ILE A 110 2.66 7.28 1.90
CA ILE A 110 3.29 5.95 1.84
C ILE A 110 3.64 5.63 0.38
N GLU A 111 4.67 4.82 0.18
CA GLU A 111 4.93 4.24 -1.13
C GLU A 111 3.76 3.33 -1.52
N LYS A 112 3.35 3.40 -2.79
CA LYS A 112 2.29 2.53 -3.30
C LYS A 112 2.88 1.12 -3.48
N PRO A 113 2.32 0.08 -2.85
CA PRO A 113 2.80 -1.27 -3.06
C PRO A 113 2.59 -1.68 -4.52
N LYS A 114 3.63 -2.24 -5.14
CA LYS A 114 3.54 -2.84 -6.48
C LYS A 114 2.81 -4.18 -6.32
N LYS A 115 1.61 -4.29 -6.88
CA LYS A 115 0.84 -5.54 -6.88
C LYS A 115 0.44 -5.88 -8.31
N PRO A 116 0.48 -7.15 -8.72
CA PRO A 116 -0.01 -7.55 -10.03
C PRO A 116 -1.50 -7.22 -10.15
N LEU A 117 -1.91 -6.76 -11.34
CA LEU A 117 -3.32 -6.52 -11.62
C LEU A 117 -4.02 -7.86 -11.81
N LEU A 118 -4.79 -8.28 -10.79
CA LEU A 118 -5.57 -9.51 -10.85
C LEU A 118 -6.92 -9.26 -11.50
N SER A 119 -7.24 -10.04 -12.53
CA SER A 119 -8.59 -10.08 -13.09
C SER A 119 -9.59 -10.66 -12.08
N ALA A 120 -10.87 -10.29 -12.18
CA ALA A 120 -11.92 -10.87 -11.32
C ALA A 120 -12.02 -12.40 -11.43
N LYS A 121 -11.63 -12.97 -12.59
CA LYS A 121 -11.52 -14.41 -12.81
C LYS A 121 -10.37 -15.01 -11.99
N ASN A 122 -9.20 -14.39 -12.01
CA ASN A 122 -8.04 -14.85 -11.25
C ASN A 122 -8.29 -14.74 -9.74
N ILE A 123 -8.93 -13.67 -9.28
CA ILE A 123 -9.31 -13.50 -7.86
C ILE A 123 -10.19 -14.66 -7.40
N ARG A 124 -11.23 -15.02 -8.16
CA ARG A 124 -12.12 -16.15 -7.81
C ARG A 124 -11.38 -17.48 -7.76
N LYS A 125 -10.50 -17.74 -8.74
CA LYS A 125 -9.69 -18.97 -8.77
C LYS A 125 -8.75 -19.05 -7.57
N ARG A 126 -8.05 -17.96 -7.26
CA ARG A 126 -7.16 -17.84 -6.10
C ARG A 126 -7.91 -18.10 -4.80
N LEU A 127 -9.05 -17.44 -4.61
CA LEU A 127 -9.88 -17.62 -3.41
C LEU A 127 -10.37 -19.06 -3.28
N SER A 128 -10.88 -19.66 -4.37
CA SER A 128 -11.33 -21.05 -4.38
C SER A 128 -10.21 -22.01 -3.98
N TRP A 129 -9.00 -21.78 -4.50
CA TRP A 129 -7.82 -22.57 -4.17
C TRP A 129 -7.43 -22.44 -2.70
N CYS A 130 -7.36 -21.21 -2.17
CA CYS A 130 -7.09 -20.99 -0.75
C CYS A 130 -8.13 -21.68 0.14
N MET A 131 -9.41 -21.65 -0.25
CA MET A 131 -10.47 -22.28 0.51
C MET A 131 -10.38 -23.82 0.47
N SER A 132 -10.02 -24.43 -0.67
CA SER A 132 -9.89 -25.88 -0.76
C SER A 132 -8.68 -26.43 0.01
N HIS A 133 -7.67 -25.59 0.26
CA HIS A 133 -6.45 -25.97 0.99
C HIS A 133 -6.38 -25.34 2.39
N LYS A 134 -7.46 -24.69 2.86
CA LYS A 134 -7.50 -23.99 4.15
C LYS A 134 -7.28 -24.94 5.33
N ASP A 135 -7.88 -26.12 5.24
CA ASP A 135 -7.88 -27.12 6.31
C ASP A 135 -6.77 -28.18 6.12
N TRP A 136 -5.83 -27.95 5.18
CA TRP A 136 -4.66 -28.81 5.02
C TRP A 136 -3.76 -28.74 6.25
N THR A 137 -3.44 -29.91 6.80
CA THR A 137 -2.55 -30.08 7.93
C THR A 137 -1.09 -29.92 7.51
N ILE A 138 -0.20 -29.79 8.49
CA ILE A 138 1.25 -29.74 8.25
C ILE A 138 1.71 -31.00 7.49
N ASP A 139 1.15 -32.17 7.79
CA ASP A 139 1.52 -33.42 7.12
C ASP A 139 0.99 -33.47 5.68
N ASP A 140 -0.12 -32.78 5.37
CA ASP A 140 -0.57 -32.58 3.99
C ASP A 140 0.43 -31.68 3.23
N TRP A 141 0.86 -30.59 3.85
CA TRP A 141 1.84 -29.68 3.26
C TRP A 141 3.24 -30.30 3.11
N LYS A 142 3.65 -31.21 4.01
CA LYS A 142 4.92 -31.96 3.89
C LYS A 142 4.97 -32.82 2.63
N ARG A 143 3.82 -33.22 2.09
CA ARG A 143 3.75 -33.97 0.83
C ARG A 143 3.95 -33.09 -0.40
N VAL A 144 3.90 -31.77 -0.25
CA VAL A 144 4.08 -30.83 -1.35
C VAL A 144 5.56 -30.55 -1.60
N VAL A 145 6.03 -30.90 -2.80
CA VAL A 145 7.34 -30.54 -3.30
C VAL A 145 7.18 -29.29 -4.16
N TRP A 146 7.72 -28.19 -3.67
CA TRP A 146 7.71 -26.90 -4.34
C TRP A 146 8.88 -26.80 -5.31
N SER A 147 8.63 -26.33 -6.53
CA SER A 147 9.67 -26.02 -7.50
C SER A 147 9.42 -24.65 -8.10
N ASP A 148 10.49 -23.90 -8.27
CA ASP A 148 10.48 -22.64 -8.99
C ASP A 148 11.84 -22.46 -9.68
N GLU A 149 11.80 -21.88 -10.87
CA GLU A 149 12.99 -21.63 -11.67
C GLU A 149 13.42 -20.17 -11.52
N THR A 150 14.43 -19.91 -10.70
CA THR A 150 15.07 -18.59 -10.67
C THR A 150 16.20 -18.52 -11.68
N LYS A 151 16.11 -17.56 -12.59
CA LYS A 151 17.14 -17.32 -13.60
C LYS A 151 18.26 -16.43 -13.06
N VAL A 152 19.48 -16.97 -12.99
CA VAL A 152 20.69 -16.21 -12.61
C VAL A 152 21.60 -16.06 -13.83
N ASN A 153 21.66 -14.87 -14.42
CA ASN A 153 22.60 -14.55 -15.50
C ASN A 153 23.87 -13.94 -14.91
N ILE A 154 24.99 -14.66 -14.97
CA ILE A 154 26.29 -14.15 -14.51
C ILE A 154 26.98 -13.35 -15.63
N PHE A 155 26.86 -13.79 -16.89
CA PHE A 155 27.33 -13.07 -18.07
C PHE A 155 26.41 -13.34 -19.28
N ASN A 156 26.14 -12.32 -20.09
CA ASN A 156 25.33 -12.35 -21.31
C ASN A 156 23.86 -12.78 -21.15
N SER A 157 23.07 -12.66 -22.22
CA SER A 157 21.71 -13.20 -22.34
C SER A 157 21.74 -14.54 -23.07
N ASP A 158 20.81 -15.45 -22.78
CA ASP A 158 20.70 -16.80 -23.39
C ASP A 158 20.58 -16.82 -24.92
N GLY A 159 20.28 -15.66 -25.53
CA GLY A 159 19.90 -15.59 -26.94
C GLY A 159 18.53 -16.24 -27.18
N ARG A 160 18.04 -16.15 -28.42
CA ARG A 160 16.86 -16.93 -28.85
C ARG A 160 17.35 -18.21 -29.51
N THR A 161 16.92 -19.36 -29.00
CA THR A 161 17.10 -20.64 -29.70
C THR A 161 15.94 -20.82 -30.67
N TRP A 162 16.24 -21.03 -31.95
CA TRP A 162 15.25 -21.22 -33.00
C TRP A 162 15.15 -22.70 -33.36
N THR A 163 13.95 -23.15 -33.74
CA THR A 163 13.71 -24.48 -34.29
C THR A 163 12.83 -24.36 -35.54
N TRP A 164 13.04 -25.25 -36.51
CA TRP A 164 12.33 -25.21 -37.79
C TRP A 164 11.13 -26.16 -37.77
N ILE A 165 9.93 -25.64 -38.01
CA ILE A 165 8.67 -26.41 -38.03
C ILE A 165 7.90 -26.06 -39.31
N ARG A 166 7.30 -27.07 -39.95
CA ARG A 166 6.43 -26.85 -41.12
C ARG A 166 5.12 -26.20 -40.67
N SER A 167 4.60 -25.26 -41.47
CA SER A 167 3.36 -24.55 -41.15
C SER A 167 2.21 -25.53 -40.87
N GLY A 168 1.59 -25.42 -39.69
CA GLY A 168 0.49 -26.28 -39.25
C GLY A 168 0.90 -27.56 -38.49
N GLU A 169 2.19 -27.90 -38.41
CA GLU A 169 2.64 -29.04 -37.60
C GLU A 169 2.70 -28.69 -36.11
N SER A 170 2.41 -29.70 -35.28
CA SER A 170 2.57 -29.59 -33.82
C SER A 170 4.02 -29.71 -33.39
N LEU A 171 4.37 -29.09 -32.25
CA LEU A 171 5.68 -29.25 -31.62
C LEU A 171 5.92 -30.73 -31.28
N LYS A 172 7.10 -31.22 -31.62
CA LYS A 172 7.59 -32.57 -31.26
C LYS A 172 8.57 -32.44 -30.10
N SER A 173 8.85 -33.54 -29.41
CA SER A 173 9.70 -33.56 -28.20
C SER A 173 11.07 -32.87 -28.42
N TYR A 174 11.73 -33.13 -29.54
CA TYR A 174 13.03 -32.54 -29.88
C TYR A 174 12.99 -31.07 -30.32
N HIS A 175 11.81 -30.47 -30.47
CA HIS A 175 11.64 -29.03 -30.71
C HIS A 175 11.54 -28.23 -29.40
N VAL A 176 11.47 -28.91 -28.25
CA VAL A 176 11.34 -28.31 -26.92
C VAL A 176 12.59 -28.65 -26.12
N LYS A 177 13.12 -27.69 -25.34
CA LYS A 177 14.16 -27.99 -24.34
C LYS A 177 13.50 -28.75 -23.18
N MET A 178 13.45 -30.08 -23.27
CA MET A 178 12.87 -30.95 -22.23
C MET A 178 13.80 -31.13 -21.02
N THR A 179 15.10 -30.82 -21.16
CA THR A 179 16.15 -31.13 -20.19
C THR A 179 15.94 -30.56 -18.79
N ILE A 180 15.26 -29.42 -18.67
CA ILE A 180 14.97 -28.82 -17.34
C ILE A 180 13.90 -29.62 -16.60
N LEU A 181 12.93 -30.18 -17.34
CA LEU A 181 11.77 -30.87 -16.77
C LEU A 181 12.01 -32.36 -16.51
N GLU A 182 12.92 -33.01 -17.23
CA GLU A 182 13.18 -34.44 -17.02
C GLU A 182 14.25 -34.64 -15.93
N ASP A 183 15.43 -34.00 -16.05
CA ASP A 183 16.55 -34.31 -15.16
C ASP A 183 16.47 -33.63 -13.78
N GLU A 184 16.11 -32.34 -13.73
CA GLU A 184 16.09 -31.60 -12.45
C GLU A 184 14.84 -31.91 -11.62
N LEU A 185 13.70 -32.08 -12.28
CA LEU A 185 12.46 -32.46 -11.61
C LEU A 185 12.56 -33.86 -11.00
N GLU A 186 13.03 -34.84 -11.76
CA GLU A 186 13.09 -36.22 -11.27
C GLU A 186 14.04 -36.36 -10.08
N ARG A 187 15.17 -35.65 -10.10
CA ARG A 187 16.09 -35.53 -8.95
C ARG A 187 15.43 -34.86 -7.74
N THR A 188 14.61 -33.84 -7.96
CA THR A 188 13.91 -33.12 -6.89
C THR A 188 12.84 -33.99 -6.24
N ILE A 189 12.06 -34.74 -7.06
CA ILE A 189 11.07 -35.69 -6.57
C ILE A 189 11.75 -36.82 -5.81
N GLU A 190 12.82 -37.40 -6.36
CA GLU A 190 13.58 -38.48 -5.71
C GLU A 190 14.20 -38.05 -4.38
N TYR A 191 14.77 -36.84 -4.33
CA TYR A 191 15.24 -36.25 -3.08
C TYR A 191 14.11 -36.09 -2.06
N GLY A 192 12.95 -35.59 -2.50
CA GLY A 192 11.76 -35.44 -1.67
C GLY A 192 11.27 -36.78 -1.10
N THR A 193 11.12 -37.80 -1.95
CA THR A 193 10.68 -39.14 -1.53
C THR A 193 11.64 -39.76 -0.54
N ASN A 194 12.95 -39.70 -0.81
CA ASN A 194 13.97 -40.32 0.02
C ASN A 194 14.12 -39.60 1.38
N LYS A 195 14.09 -38.27 1.38
CA LYS A 195 14.22 -37.47 2.60
C LYS A 195 13.00 -37.56 3.51
N LEU A 196 11.80 -37.65 2.92
CA LEU A 196 10.54 -37.66 3.66
C LEU A 196 9.99 -39.07 3.90
N GLY A 197 10.62 -40.10 3.33
CA GLY A 197 10.12 -41.49 3.40
C GLY A 197 8.77 -41.67 2.72
N LEU A 198 8.47 -40.85 1.71
CA LEU A 198 7.21 -40.88 0.98
C LEU A 198 7.32 -41.74 -0.27
N GLU A 199 6.27 -42.49 -0.59
CA GLU A 199 6.15 -43.11 -1.90
C GLU A 199 5.88 -42.03 -2.97
N ARG A 200 6.33 -42.23 -4.21
CA ARG A 200 6.13 -41.26 -5.31
C ARG A 200 4.66 -40.81 -5.46
N ARG A 201 3.72 -41.75 -5.31
CA ARG A 201 2.26 -41.51 -5.37
C ARG A 201 1.69 -40.67 -4.23
N GLN A 202 2.42 -40.50 -3.14
CA GLN A 202 2.06 -39.63 -2.04
C GLN A 202 2.57 -38.20 -2.24
N VAL A 203 3.55 -37.99 -3.14
CA VAL A 203 4.10 -36.67 -3.46
C VAL A 203 3.09 -35.85 -4.25
N ILE A 204 3.02 -34.57 -3.91
CA ILE A 204 2.26 -33.56 -4.62
C ILE A 204 3.27 -32.55 -5.17
N PHE A 205 3.46 -32.54 -6.47
CA PHE A 205 4.37 -31.64 -7.15
C PHE A 205 3.69 -30.30 -7.44
N GLN A 206 4.30 -29.20 -7.00
CA GLN A 206 3.89 -27.85 -7.35
C GLN A 206 4.89 -27.26 -8.35
N HIS A 207 4.34 -26.72 -9.43
CA HIS A 207 5.05 -25.89 -10.40
C HIS A 207 4.19 -24.66 -10.74
N ASP A 208 4.83 -23.60 -11.22
CA ASP A 208 4.11 -22.45 -11.71
C ASP A 208 3.51 -22.72 -13.10
N ASN A 209 2.40 -22.07 -13.43
CA ASN A 209 1.78 -22.21 -14.76
C ASN A 209 2.55 -21.39 -15.82
N ASP A 210 3.88 -21.33 -15.75
CA ASP A 210 4.70 -20.66 -16.74
C ASP A 210 4.47 -21.29 -18.13
N PRO A 211 4.42 -20.51 -19.22
CA PRO A 211 4.24 -21.02 -20.57
C PRO A 211 5.08 -22.25 -20.91
N LYS A 212 6.32 -22.35 -20.43
CA LYS A 212 7.20 -23.51 -20.69
C LYS A 212 6.64 -24.82 -20.12
N HIS A 213 5.89 -24.76 -19.01
CA HIS A 213 5.25 -25.91 -18.36
C HIS A 213 3.82 -26.17 -18.85
N THR A 214 3.23 -25.27 -19.62
CA THR A 214 1.81 -25.38 -20.04
C THR A 214 1.59 -26.05 -21.39
N THR A 215 2.67 -26.45 -22.08
CA THR A 215 2.60 -27.11 -23.40
C THR A 215 1.91 -28.46 -23.32
N LYS A 216 1.33 -28.92 -24.44
CA LYS A 216 0.62 -30.22 -24.49
C LYS A 216 1.54 -31.38 -24.13
N LEU A 217 2.78 -31.38 -24.64
CA LEU A 217 3.79 -32.39 -24.35
C LEU A 217 4.09 -32.49 -22.86
N VAL A 218 4.32 -31.36 -22.19
CA VAL A 218 4.60 -31.35 -20.75
C VAL A 218 3.39 -31.82 -19.94
N LYS A 219 2.18 -31.44 -20.33
CA LYS A 219 0.95 -31.94 -19.68
C LYS A 219 0.73 -33.44 -19.86
N GLU A 220 1.09 -34.00 -21.01
CA GLU A 220 1.03 -35.45 -21.24
C GLU A 220 2.10 -36.16 -20.42
N TYR A 221 3.34 -35.68 -20.45
CA TYR A 221 4.43 -36.18 -19.62
C TYR A 221 4.07 -36.20 -18.13
N LEU A 222 3.56 -35.09 -17.58
CA LEU A 222 3.20 -35.00 -16.16
C LEU A 222 2.02 -35.91 -15.76
N LYS A 223 1.15 -36.28 -16.71
CA LYS A 223 0.06 -37.24 -16.46
C LYS A 223 0.55 -38.68 -16.38
N GLU A 224 1.66 -39.00 -17.03
CA GLU A 224 2.28 -40.32 -17.01
C GLU A 224 3.10 -40.56 -15.73
N GLN A 225 3.33 -39.51 -14.94
CA GLN A 225 4.11 -39.60 -13.72
C GLN A 225 3.34 -40.22 -12.57
N SER A 226 4.08 -40.86 -11.67
CA SER A 226 3.53 -41.53 -10.50
C SER A 226 3.33 -40.61 -9.29
N TYR A 227 3.32 -39.29 -9.48
CA TYR A 227 3.07 -38.29 -8.44
C TYR A 227 1.87 -37.40 -8.82
N ASN A 228 1.29 -36.72 -7.83
CA ASN A 228 0.15 -35.83 -8.06
C ASN A 228 0.62 -34.41 -8.42
N ILE A 229 -0.16 -33.66 -9.19
CA ILE A 229 0.12 -32.25 -9.49
C ILE A 229 -0.79 -31.36 -8.64
N LEU A 230 -0.20 -30.36 -7.97
CA LEU A 230 -0.97 -29.33 -7.29
C LEU A 230 -1.51 -28.33 -8.32
N GLU A 231 -2.84 -28.27 -8.49
CA GLU A 231 -3.43 -27.23 -9.34
C GLU A 231 -3.10 -25.85 -8.79
N TRP A 232 -2.28 -25.07 -9.50
CA TRP A 232 -1.86 -23.74 -9.04
C TRP A 232 -2.71 -22.62 -9.68
N PRO A 233 -3.17 -21.60 -8.94
CA PRO A 233 -3.84 -20.46 -9.56
C PRO A 233 -2.84 -19.51 -10.23
N ALA A 234 -3.12 -19.10 -11.47
CA ALA A 234 -2.26 -18.17 -12.22
C ALA A 234 -2.05 -16.81 -11.50
N GLN A 235 -0.88 -16.19 -11.69
CA GLN A 235 -0.48 -14.91 -11.07
C GLN A 235 -0.62 -14.93 -9.54
N SER A 236 -0.08 -15.96 -8.90
CA SER A 236 -0.12 -16.12 -7.44
C SER A 236 1.28 -16.24 -6.81
N PRO A 237 2.19 -15.31 -7.09
CA PRO A 237 3.54 -15.32 -6.51
C PRO A 237 3.52 -15.29 -4.98
N ASP A 238 2.55 -14.57 -4.41
CA ASP A 238 2.35 -14.43 -2.97
C ASP A 238 1.85 -15.69 -2.27
N LEU A 239 1.42 -16.71 -3.02
CA LEU A 239 1.06 -18.02 -2.46
C LEU A 239 2.25 -18.99 -2.48
N ASN A 240 3.29 -18.72 -3.28
CA ASN A 240 4.46 -19.57 -3.38
C ASN A 240 5.41 -19.28 -2.21
N PRO A 241 5.70 -20.26 -1.31
CA PRO A 241 6.62 -20.06 -0.21
C PRO A 241 8.02 -19.67 -0.69
N ILE A 242 8.49 -20.21 -1.83
CA ILE A 242 9.85 -20.00 -2.32
C ILE A 242 10.09 -18.54 -2.73
N GLU A 243 9.06 -17.84 -3.21
CA GLU A 243 9.18 -16.43 -3.61
C GLU A 243 9.27 -15.45 -2.42
N ASN A 244 9.01 -15.93 -1.19
CA ASN A 244 8.97 -15.10 0.02
C ASN A 244 10.01 -15.51 1.08
N MET A 245 10.97 -16.38 0.73
CA MET A 245 12.08 -16.80 1.60
C MET A 245 13.27 -15.84 1.57
#